data_AF-A0A2E5ES41-F1
#
_entry.id   AF-A0A2E5ES41-F1
#
_cell.length_a   1.000
_cell.length_b   1.000
_cell.length_c   1.000
_cell.angle_alpha   90.00
_cell.angle_beta   90.00
_cell.angle_gamma   90.00
#
_symmetry.space_group_name_H-M   'P 1'
#
loop_
_entity.id
_entity.type
_entity.pdbx_description
1 polymer ?
#
loop_
_entity_poly.entity_id
_entity_poly.type
_entity_poly.pdbx_seq_one_letter_code
_entity_poly.pdbx_strand_id
1 'polypeptide(L)'
;MEAFLGCMVSTMNISIESGQQMEAEFEFIAKTSNNRTSAITSPNFGSGLPVNHYESGTLSFDSQTYSVRSISLNLDNKLERRNLLGSKQTAQPAITDIREITLDVVADWEDDNLYNAQYLGTAGDVVITFTNSAGHYFKITLNEAQLTSYEDNVDSVGRIERSFTFQGFATSGGNAAFEIEIKNTSISAVANG
;
A
#
# COMPACT_ATOMS: atom_id res chain seq x y z
N MET A 1 -16.10 21.35 13.87
CA MET A 1 -15.31 20.83 12.73
C MET A 1 -16.26 20.51 11.58
N GLU A 2 -15.85 20.60 10.32
CA GLU A 2 -16.64 20.12 9.18
C GLU A 2 -16.47 18.61 9.06
N ALA A 3 -17.57 17.86 9.09
CA ALA A 3 -17.53 16.40 9.02
C ALA A 3 -18.05 15.94 7.66
N PHE A 4 -17.23 15.25 6.89
CA PHE A 4 -17.62 14.65 5.62
C PHE A 4 -18.36 13.32 5.89
N LEU A 5 -19.54 13.16 5.29
CA LEU A 5 -20.39 11.99 5.45
C LEU A 5 -20.38 11.14 4.20
N GLY A 6 -20.48 9.81 4.38
CA GLY A 6 -20.53 8.85 3.28
C GLY A 6 -19.25 8.82 2.46
N CYS A 7 -18.10 8.81 3.14
CA CYS A 7 -16.78 8.75 2.49
C CYS A 7 -16.49 7.34 1.99
N MET A 8 -15.99 7.24 0.76
CA MET A 8 -15.40 6.02 0.20
C MET A 8 -13.96 6.31 -0.24
N VAL A 9 -13.05 5.37 -0.01
CA VAL A 9 -11.65 5.49 -0.45
C VAL A 9 -11.57 5.19 -1.94
N SER A 10 -11.14 6.18 -2.72
CA SER A 10 -10.95 6.03 -4.17
C SER A 10 -9.62 5.35 -4.47
N THR A 11 -8.55 5.95 -3.95
CA THR A 11 -7.17 5.51 -4.17
C THR A 11 -6.42 5.51 -2.86
N MET A 12 -5.42 4.63 -2.76
CA MET A 12 -4.47 4.58 -1.67
C MET A 12 -3.08 4.39 -2.25
N ASN A 13 -2.14 5.23 -1.85
CA ASN A 13 -0.73 5.06 -2.12
C ASN A 13 0.02 4.88 -0.80
N ILE A 14 0.87 3.86 -0.70
CA ILE A 14 1.82 3.71 0.41
C ILE A 14 3.20 3.65 -0.20
N SER A 15 4.05 4.61 0.15
CA SER A 15 5.40 4.70 -0.41
C SER A 15 6.45 4.84 0.68
N ILE A 16 7.63 4.33 0.39
CA ILE A 16 8.81 4.47 1.24
C ILE A 16 10.06 4.49 0.37
N GLU A 17 10.83 5.57 0.51
CA GLU A 17 12.12 5.73 -0.13
C GLU A 17 13.27 5.44 0.84
N SER A 18 14.43 5.13 0.27
CA SER A 18 15.64 4.86 1.05
C SER A 18 15.98 6.02 1.98
N GLY A 19 16.02 5.75 3.28
CA GLY A 19 16.35 6.73 4.31
C GLY A 19 15.19 7.64 4.74
N GLN A 20 13.97 7.41 4.24
CA GLN A 20 12.78 8.16 4.62
C GLN A 20 11.83 7.33 5.51
N GLN A 21 10.80 8.01 6.01
CA GLN A 21 9.66 7.39 6.69
C GLN A 21 8.63 6.95 5.66
N MET A 22 7.85 5.93 6.00
CA MET A 22 6.72 5.51 5.18
C MET A 22 5.66 6.61 5.15
N GLU A 23 5.19 6.94 3.95
CA GLU A 23 4.08 7.85 3.72
C GLU A 23 2.88 7.05 3.19
N ALA A 24 1.69 7.40 3.67
CA ALA A 24 0.44 6.79 3.23
C ALA A 24 -0.56 7.89 2.85
N GLU A 25 -0.90 7.93 1.58
CA GLU A 25 -1.85 8.87 1.00
C GLU A 25 -3.17 8.15 0.71
N PHE A 26 -4.28 8.78 1.08
CA PHE A 26 -5.62 8.26 0.85
C PHE A 26 -6.48 9.33 0.22
N GLU A 27 -7.12 9.02 -0.91
CA GLU A 27 -8.12 9.89 -1.49
C GLU A 27 -9.53 9.43 -1.09
N PHE A 28 -10.32 10.36 -0.56
CA PHE A 28 -11.72 10.09 -0.18
C PHE A 28 -12.71 10.81 -1.08
N ILE A 29 -13.75 10.09 -1.49
CA ILE A 29 -14.94 10.64 -2.14
C ILE A 29 -16.07 10.69 -1.11
N ALA A 30 -16.41 11.90 -0.67
CA ALA A 30 -17.51 12.13 0.26
C ALA A 30 -18.84 12.44 -0.46
N LYS A 31 -19.95 12.15 0.21
CA LYS A 31 -21.32 12.43 -0.28
C LYS A 31 -21.76 13.87 -0.04
N THR A 32 -21.49 14.36 1.17
CA THR A 32 -21.90 15.69 1.65
C THR A 32 -21.03 16.04 2.86
N SER A 33 -20.98 17.31 3.24
CA SER A 33 -20.46 17.73 4.55
C SER A 33 -21.59 18.15 5.49
N ASN A 34 -21.36 17.94 6.78
CA ASN A 34 -22.20 18.44 7.86
C ASN A 34 -21.75 19.85 8.27
N ASN A 35 -22.68 20.60 8.88
CA ASN A 35 -22.40 21.94 9.36
C ASN A 35 -21.28 21.93 10.41
N ARG A 36 -20.45 22.99 10.43
CA ARG A 36 -19.29 23.08 11.33
C ARG A 36 -19.76 23.08 12.78
N THR A 37 -19.39 22.05 13.54
CA THR A 37 -19.55 22.00 15.01
C THR A 37 -18.41 22.72 15.74
N SER A 38 -18.41 22.74 17.07
CA SER A 38 -17.28 23.21 17.88
C SER A 38 -15.96 22.52 17.48
N ALA A 39 -14.84 23.22 17.66
CA ALA A 39 -13.51 22.63 17.45
C ALA A 39 -13.27 21.50 18.45
N ILE A 40 -12.48 20.49 18.05
CA ILE A 40 -11.93 19.53 19.02
C ILE A 40 -10.95 20.33 19.88
N THR A 41 -11.28 20.51 21.16
CA THR A 41 -10.51 21.35 22.09
C THR A 41 -9.30 20.64 22.68
N SER A 42 -9.22 19.32 22.54
CA SER A 42 -8.13 18.48 23.05
C SER A 42 -7.94 17.24 22.15
N PRO A 43 -7.37 17.40 20.94
CA PRO A 43 -7.01 16.24 20.13
C PRO A 43 -5.94 15.45 20.89
N ASN A 44 -6.20 14.17 21.13
CA ASN A 44 -5.23 13.27 21.73
C ASN A 44 -4.53 12.51 20.61
N PHE A 45 -3.25 12.79 20.39
CA PHE A 45 -2.43 12.03 19.47
C PHE A 45 -1.63 11.01 20.28
N GLY A 46 -1.79 9.72 19.98
CA GLY A 46 -0.94 8.70 20.55
C GLY A 46 0.53 8.90 20.12
N SER A 47 1.48 8.41 20.91
CA SER A 47 2.91 8.41 20.59
C SER A 47 3.24 7.31 19.57
N GLY A 48 2.57 7.33 18.42
CA GLY A 48 2.83 6.39 17.33
C GLY A 48 4.30 6.44 16.93
N LEU A 49 4.90 5.27 16.73
CA LEU A 49 6.25 5.16 16.19
C LEU A 49 6.18 5.20 14.66
N PRO A 50 7.02 5.99 13.98
CA PRO A 50 7.08 5.98 12.53
C PRO A 50 7.66 4.64 12.04
N VAL A 51 7.20 4.19 10.86
CA VAL A 51 7.84 3.09 10.12
C VAL A 51 8.95 3.71 9.29
N ASN A 52 10.20 3.32 9.54
CA ASN A 52 11.35 3.86 8.83
C ASN A 52 11.90 2.86 7.82
N HIS A 53 12.48 3.36 6.72
CA HIS A 53 13.04 2.48 5.70
C HIS A 53 14.10 1.52 6.24
N TYR A 54 14.95 1.93 7.19
CA TYR A 54 15.98 1.04 7.74
C TYR A 54 15.40 -0.15 8.54
N GLU A 55 14.10 -0.12 8.87
CA GLU A 55 13.39 -1.22 9.53
C GLU A 55 12.84 -2.22 8.50
N SER A 56 13.02 -1.96 7.20
CA SER A 56 12.64 -2.88 6.13
C SER A 56 13.43 -4.18 6.27
N GLY A 57 12.72 -5.29 6.38
CA GLY A 57 13.28 -6.61 6.13
C GLY A 57 13.55 -6.82 4.63
N THR A 58 13.61 -8.08 4.23
CA THR A 58 13.65 -8.46 2.82
C THR A 58 12.24 -8.58 2.24
N LEU A 59 12.08 -8.31 0.95
CA LEU A 59 10.88 -8.67 0.21
C LEU A 59 11.02 -10.13 -0.23
N SER A 60 10.01 -10.96 0.04
CA SER A 60 10.01 -12.35 -0.40
C SER A 60 9.02 -12.57 -1.54
N PHE A 61 9.46 -13.26 -2.58
CA PHE A 61 8.64 -13.72 -3.71
C PHE A 61 9.23 -15.00 -4.31
N ASP A 62 8.38 -15.97 -4.63
CA ASP A 62 8.77 -17.25 -5.23
C ASP A 62 9.91 -17.98 -4.48
N SER A 63 9.81 -18.02 -3.15
CA SER A 63 10.83 -18.57 -2.22
C SER A 63 12.19 -17.85 -2.20
N GLN A 64 12.32 -16.75 -2.94
CA GLN A 64 13.52 -15.90 -2.96
C GLN A 64 13.30 -14.65 -2.11
N THR A 65 14.41 -14.06 -1.66
CA THR A 65 14.41 -12.82 -0.86
C THR A 65 15.22 -11.74 -1.54
N TYR A 66 14.70 -10.52 -1.57
CA TYR A 66 15.31 -9.38 -2.25
C TYR A 66 15.53 -8.23 -1.27
N SER A 67 16.70 -7.60 -1.37
CA SER A 67 17.05 -6.38 -0.65
C SER A 67 16.42 -5.18 -1.35
N VAL A 68 15.41 -4.58 -0.73
CA VAL A 68 14.63 -3.49 -1.33
C VAL A 68 15.15 -2.13 -0.91
N ARG A 69 15.12 -1.18 -1.85
CA ARG A 69 15.55 0.21 -1.67
C ARG A 69 14.39 1.20 -1.66
N SER A 70 13.36 0.96 -2.45
CA SER A 70 12.15 1.77 -2.44
C SER A 70 10.96 0.94 -2.86
N ILE A 71 9.81 1.29 -2.30
CA ILE A 71 8.54 0.63 -2.57
C ILE A 71 7.47 1.68 -2.72
N SER A 72 6.61 1.49 -3.72
CA SER A 72 5.36 2.21 -3.86
C SER A 72 4.24 1.20 -4.12
N LEU A 73 3.32 1.08 -3.19
CA LEU A 73 2.09 0.33 -3.35
C LEU A 73 0.98 1.28 -3.78
N ASN A 74 0.28 0.96 -4.85
CA ASN A 74 -0.90 1.66 -5.31
C ASN A 74 -2.12 0.73 -5.32
N LEU A 75 -3.20 1.17 -4.67
CA LEU A 75 -4.52 0.57 -4.75
C LEU A 75 -5.48 1.57 -5.39
N ASP A 76 -6.09 1.18 -6.49
CA ASP A 76 -7.12 1.96 -7.17
C ASP A 76 -8.43 1.16 -7.21
N ASN A 77 -9.46 1.70 -6.54
CA ASN A 77 -10.79 1.09 -6.51
C ASN A 77 -11.66 1.46 -7.73
N LYS A 78 -11.15 2.30 -8.65
CA LYS A 78 -11.85 2.77 -9.86
C LYS A 78 -13.25 3.29 -9.53
N LEU A 79 -13.32 4.19 -8.55
CA LEU A 79 -14.58 4.80 -8.09
C LEU A 79 -14.85 6.12 -8.82
N GLU A 80 -16.05 6.24 -9.39
CA GLU A 80 -16.50 7.49 -10.01
C GLU A 80 -17.63 8.15 -9.21
N ARG A 81 -17.58 9.50 -9.13
CA ARG A 81 -18.63 10.31 -8.52
C ARG A 81 -19.89 10.30 -9.38
N ARG A 82 -21.00 9.82 -8.81
CA ARG A 82 -22.32 9.89 -9.45
C ARG A 82 -23.10 11.10 -8.97
N ASN A 83 -23.14 12.15 -9.78
CA ASN A 83 -23.91 13.36 -9.50
C ASN A 83 -25.40 13.14 -9.81
N LEU A 84 -26.28 13.60 -8.91
CA LEU A 84 -27.72 13.55 -9.13
C LEU A 84 -28.19 14.88 -9.72
N LEU A 85 -28.84 14.84 -10.89
CA LEU A 85 -29.43 16.02 -11.53
C LEU A 85 -30.48 16.65 -10.60
N GLY A 86 -30.29 17.94 -10.27
CA GLY A 86 -31.19 18.70 -9.40
C GLY A 86 -30.92 18.57 -7.89
N SER A 87 -29.88 17.84 -7.47
CA SER A 87 -29.47 17.72 -6.07
C SER A 87 -28.05 18.24 -5.86
N LYS A 88 -27.79 18.81 -4.67
CA LYS A 88 -26.43 19.13 -4.23
C LYS A 88 -25.65 17.92 -3.69
N GLN A 89 -26.32 16.78 -3.54
CA GLN A 89 -25.73 15.54 -3.02
C GLN A 89 -25.31 14.60 -4.15
N THR A 90 -24.22 13.87 -3.94
CA THR A 90 -23.84 12.76 -4.81
C THR A 90 -24.54 11.47 -4.37
N ALA A 91 -24.83 10.59 -5.33
CA ALA A 91 -25.22 9.22 -5.04
C ALA A 91 -23.96 8.40 -4.66
N GLN A 92 -24.16 7.19 -4.14
CA GLN A 92 -23.05 6.28 -3.87
C GLN A 92 -22.15 6.17 -5.11
N PRO A 93 -20.82 6.40 -4.98
CA PRO A 93 -19.87 6.21 -6.06
C PRO A 93 -20.03 4.84 -6.70
N ALA A 94 -20.00 4.80 -8.03
CA ALA A 94 -20.07 3.54 -8.77
C ALA A 94 -18.65 3.03 -9.01
N ILE A 95 -18.46 1.72 -8.87
CA ILE A 95 -17.24 1.05 -9.34
C ILE A 95 -17.36 1.00 -10.86
N THR A 96 -16.46 1.68 -11.56
CA THR A 96 -16.49 1.76 -13.03
C THR A 96 -15.72 0.63 -13.69
N ASP A 97 -14.72 0.09 -13.00
CA ASP A 97 -13.81 -0.93 -13.53
C ASP A 97 -13.27 -1.84 -12.43
N ILE A 98 -12.48 -2.84 -12.81
CA ILE A 98 -11.83 -3.79 -11.91
C ILE A 98 -10.82 -3.04 -11.03
N ARG A 99 -10.84 -3.35 -9.74
CA ARG A 99 -9.87 -2.83 -8.76
C ARG A 99 -8.46 -3.30 -9.12
N GLU A 100 -7.53 -2.38 -9.14
CA GLU A 100 -6.12 -2.65 -9.46
C GLU A 100 -5.26 -2.43 -8.23
N ILE A 101 -4.35 -3.38 -7.98
CA ILE A 101 -3.33 -3.27 -6.94
C ILE A 101 -1.98 -3.51 -7.60
N THR A 102 -1.11 -2.53 -7.47
CA THR A 102 0.24 -2.54 -8.05
C THR A 102 1.26 -2.25 -6.97
N LEU A 103 2.38 -2.95 -7.00
CA LEU A 103 3.51 -2.75 -6.11
C LEU A 103 4.76 -2.54 -6.97
N ASP A 104 5.23 -1.31 -7.01
CA ASP A 104 6.47 -0.91 -7.65
C ASP A 104 7.62 -1.05 -6.65
N VAL A 105 8.67 -1.75 -7.08
CA VAL A 105 9.81 -2.07 -6.22
C VAL A 105 11.10 -1.77 -6.97
N VAL A 106 12.02 -1.09 -6.28
CA VAL A 106 13.42 -0.97 -6.70
C VAL A 106 14.26 -1.76 -5.73
N ALA A 107 15.01 -2.73 -6.24
CA ALA A 107 15.84 -3.62 -5.45
C ALA A 107 17.24 -3.77 -6.07
N ASP A 108 18.16 -4.30 -5.29
CA ASP A 108 19.49 -4.60 -5.79
C ASP A 108 19.48 -5.80 -6.73
N TRP A 109 20.29 -5.73 -7.79
CA TRP A 109 20.45 -6.83 -8.72
C TRP A 109 21.45 -7.84 -8.16
N GLU A 110 20.92 -8.92 -7.58
CA GLU A 110 21.73 -10.01 -6.99
C GLU A 110 21.62 -11.32 -7.78
N ASP A 111 20.54 -11.51 -8.56
CA ASP A 111 20.25 -12.75 -9.29
C ASP A 111 19.35 -12.53 -10.53
N ASP A 112 19.15 -13.57 -11.34
CA ASP A 112 18.26 -13.55 -12.52
C ASP A 112 16.90 -14.24 -12.25
N ASN A 113 16.56 -14.49 -10.98
CA ASN A 113 15.36 -15.26 -10.62
C ASN A 113 14.06 -14.53 -10.99
N LEU A 114 14.03 -13.21 -10.81
CA LEU A 114 12.87 -12.38 -11.19
C LEU A 114 12.63 -12.37 -12.70
N TYR A 115 13.68 -12.36 -13.50
CA TYR A 115 13.58 -12.46 -14.95
C TYR A 115 12.95 -13.79 -15.37
N ASN A 116 13.42 -14.90 -14.79
CA ASN A 116 12.84 -16.22 -15.06
C ASN A 116 11.38 -16.32 -14.61
N ALA A 117 11.04 -15.76 -13.44
CA ALA A 117 9.68 -15.75 -12.92
C ALA A 117 8.73 -14.95 -13.84
N GLN A 118 9.18 -13.81 -14.38
CA GLN A 118 8.40 -13.05 -15.34
C GLN A 118 8.22 -13.82 -16.66
N TYR A 119 9.30 -14.40 -17.20
CA TYR A 119 9.24 -15.18 -18.44
C TYR A 119 8.29 -16.39 -18.35
N LEU A 120 8.25 -17.04 -17.19
CA LEU A 120 7.38 -18.19 -16.92
C LEU A 120 5.96 -17.78 -16.48
N GLY A 121 5.71 -16.50 -16.19
CA GLY A 121 4.43 -16.02 -15.67
C GLY A 121 4.11 -16.55 -14.27
N THR A 122 5.13 -16.78 -13.43
CA THR A 122 4.97 -17.29 -12.08
C THR A 122 4.09 -16.35 -11.25
N ALA A 123 3.07 -16.92 -10.60
CA ALA A 123 2.25 -16.26 -9.61
C ALA A 123 2.65 -16.74 -8.21
N GLY A 124 2.68 -15.83 -7.25
CA GLY A 124 2.96 -16.17 -5.86
C GLY A 124 2.82 -14.99 -4.94
N ASP A 125 2.80 -15.26 -3.63
CA ASP A 125 2.63 -14.21 -2.64
C ASP A 125 3.90 -13.35 -2.52
N VAL A 126 3.72 -12.04 -2.56
CA VAL A 126 4.78 -11.06 -2.28
C VAL A 126 4.58 -10.54 -0.87
N VAL A 127 5.60 -10.69 -0.04
CA VAL A 127 5.54 -10.24 1.36
C VAL A 127 6.72 -9.33 1.66
N ILE A 128 6.44 -8.20 2.29
CA ILE A 128 7.47 -7.40 2.96
C ILE A 128 7.06 -7.08 4.39
N THR A 129 8.02 -7.19 5.31
CA THR A 129 7.82 -6.90 6.73
C THR A 129 8.83 -5.85 7.20
N PHE A 130 8.32 -4.79 7.81
CA PHE A 130 9.10 -3.77 8.51
C PHE A 130 9.03 -4.08 10.01
N THR A 131 10.17 -4.31 10.66
CA THR A 131 10.21 -4.68 12.09
C THR A 131 11.09 -3.71 12.84
N ASN A 132 10.53 -3.07 13.88
CA ASN A 132 11.29 -2.14 14.71
C ASN A 132 12.06 -2.87 15.83
N SER A 133 12.94 -2.15 16.52
CA SER A 133 13.74 -2.70 17.63
C SER A 133 12.92 -3.15 18.85
N ALA A 134 11.64 -2.75 18.95
CA ALA A 134 10.72 -3.14 20.01
C ALA A 134 9.87 -4.38 19.64
N GLY A 135 10.09 -4.97 18.46
CA GLY A 135 9.37 -6.15 17.96
C GLY A 135 7.97 -5.85 17.43
N HIS A 136 7.62 -4.57 17.21
CA HIS A 136 6.45 -4.21 16.43
C HIS A 136 6.73 -4.45 14.95
N TYR A 137 5.72 -4.89 14.21
CA TYR A 137 5.85 -5.01 12.77
C TYR A 137 4.70 -4.40 12.00
N PHE A 138 5.03 -3.97 10.80
CA PHE A 138 4.14 -3.60 9.73
C PHE A 138 4.43 -4.51 8.54
N LYS A 139 3.45 -5.29 8.12
CA LYS A 139 3.61 -6.28 7.05
C LYS A 139 2.63 -5.98 5.93
N ILE A 140 3.16 -5.94 4.70
CA ILE A 140 2.39 -5.87 3.47
C ILE A 140 2.47 -7.23 2.79
N THR A 141 1.31 -7.75 2.40
CA THR A 141 1.20 -8.97 1.58
C THR A 141 0.37 -8.65 0.34
N LEU A 142 0.91 -8.92 -0.85
CA LEU A 142 0.12 -9.07 -2.08
C LEU A 142 -0.03 -10.56 -2.35
N ASN A 143 -1.28 -11.03 -2.45
CA ASN A 143 -1.58 -12.43 -2.70
C ASN A 143 -1.64 -12.72 -4.20
N GLU A 144 -1.17 -13.89 -4.62
CA GLU A 144 -1.15 -14.33 -6.02
C GLU A 144 -0.60 -13.25 -6.97
N ALA A 145 0.48 -12.60 -6.56
CA ALA A 145 1.05 -11.52 -7.34
C ALA A 145 1.83 -12.06 -8.54
N GLN A 146 1.76 -11.35 -9.65
CA GLN A 146 2.53 -11.63 -10.86
C GLN A 146 3.36 -10.41 -11.26
N LEU A 147 4.55 -10.63 -11.82
CA LEU A 147 5.33 -9.55 -12.41
C LEU A 147 4.67 -9.10 -13.71
N THR A 148 4.33 -7.82 -13.80
CA THR A 148 3.76 -7.21 -15.01
C THR A 148 4.82 -6.46 -15.81
N SER A 149 5.80 -5.87 -15.13
CA SER A 149 6.95 -5.22 -15.74
C SER A 149 8.23 -5.60 -15.01
N TYR A 150 9.32 -5.57 -15.76
CA TYR A 150 10.67 -5.78 -15.28
C TYR A 150 11.58 -4.92 -16.16
N GLU A 151 12.39 -4.10 -15.51
CA GLU A 151 13.38 -3.24 -16.15
C GLU A 151 14.75 -3.47 -15.49
N ASP A 152 15.75 -3.77 -16.32
CA ASP A 152 17.12 -4.11 -15.95
C ASP A 152 18.14 -3.06 -16.42
N ASN A 153 17.69 -1.81 -16.58
CA ASN A 153 18.55 -0.73 -17.03
C ASN A 153 19.69 -0.49 -16.02
N VAL A 154 20.93 -0.76 -16.44
CA VAL A 154 22.13 -0.47 -15.64
C VAL A 154 22.55 0.98 -15.91
N ASP A 155 21.96 1.90 -15.16
CA ASP A 155 22.12 3.35 -15.41
C ASP A 155 23.22 4.02 -14.56
N SER A 156 23.96 3.25 -13.75
CA SER A 156 24.97 3.82 -12.85
C SER A 156 26.26 3.00 -12.78
N VAL A 157 27.38 3.70 -12.53
CA VAL A 157 28.72 3.12 -12.27
C VAL A 157 28.85 2.68 -10.80
N GLY A 158 27.76 2.75 -10.02
CA GLY A 158 27.68 2.35 -8.61
C GLY A 158 27.01 0.98 -8.43
N ARG A 159 26.17 0.86 -7.39
CA ARG A 159 25.39 -0.35 -7.14
C ARG A 159 24.42 -0.58 -8.30
N ILE A 160 24.32 -1.83 -8.75
CA ILE A 160 23.43 -2.22 -9.85
C ILE A 160 22.05 -2.44 -9.26
N GLU A 161 21.08 -1.66 -9.73
CA GLU A 161 19.69 -1.66 -9.27
C GLU A 161 18.78 -2.18 -10.40
N ARG A 162 17.61 -2.68 -10.02
CA ARG A 162 16.56 -3.13 -10.94
C ARG A 162 15.20 -2.69 -10.44
N SER A 163 14.31 -2.39 -11.37
CA SER A 163 12.94 -1.96 -11.08
C SER A 163 11.95 -2.96 -11.64
N PHE A 164 10.93 -3.30 -10.86
CA PHE A 164 9.88 -4.24 -11.28
C PHE A 164 8.56 -3.92 -10.59
N THR A 165 7.46 -4.24 -11.28
CA THR A 165 6.12 -4.04 -10.78
C THR A 165 5.41 -5.38 -10.62
N PHE A 166 4.86 -5.61 -9.43
CA PHE A 166 3.93 -6.69 -9.17
C PHE A 166 2.50 -6.21 -9.26
N GLN A 167 1.62 -7.07 -9.79
CA GLN A 167 0.18 -6.90 -9.71
C GLN A 167 -0.43 -8.01 -8.88
N GLY A 168 -1.16 -7.66 -7.82
CA GLY A 168 -1.83 -8.61 -6.93
C GLY A 168 -3.23 -8.95 -7.42
N PHE A 169 -3.63 -10.21 -7.32
CA PHE A 169 -4.95 -10.68 -7.75
C PHE A 169 -5.76 -11.28 -6.59
N ALA A 170 -7.06 -11.03 -6.58
CA ALA A 170 -7.95 -11.62 -5.60
C ALA A 170 -8.30 -13.04 -6.02
N THR A 171 -8.31 -13.99 -5.08
CA THR A 171 -8.64 -15.39 -5.39
C THR A 171 -10.11 -15.68 -5.13
N SER A 172 -10.65 -16.65 -5.87
CA SER A 172 -12.04 -17.10 -5.73
C SER A 172 -12.36 -17.76 -4.38
N GLY A 173 -11.36 -17.93 -3.49
CA GLY A 173 -11.50 -18.48 -2.14
C GLY A 173 -11.79 -17.44 -1.06
N GLY A 174 -11.85 -16.15 -1.40
CA GLY A 174 -12.15 -15.06 -0.45
C GLY A 174 -10.92 -14.35 0.10
N ASN A 175 -9.71 -14.67 -0.35
CA ASN A 175 -8.52 -13.90 0.01
C ASN A 175 -8.51 -12.59 -0.78
N ALA A 176 -8.33 -11.49 -0.07
CA ALA A 176 -8.12 -10.19 -0.69
C ALA A 176 -6.80 -10.21 -1.48
N ALA A 177 -6.74 -9.48 -2.60
CA ALA A 177 -5.51 -9.31 -3.37
C ALA A 177 -4.37 -8.65 -2.57
N PHE A 178 -4.72 -7.95 -1.49
CA PHE A 178 -3.80 -7.20 -0.66
C PHE A 178 -4.23 -7.24 0.81
N GLU A 179 -3.24 -7.36 1.69
CA GLU A 179 -3.42 -7.36 3.14
C GLU A 179 -2.31 -6.53 3.82
N ILE A 180 -2.73 -5.72 4.80
CA ILE A 180 -1.83 -5.05 5.73
C ILE A 180 -2.05 -5.65 7.11
N GLU A 181 -0.96 -6.10 7.73
CA GLU A 181 -0.96 -6.56 9.11
C GLU A 181 -0.09 -5.62 9.96
N ILE A 182 -0.69 -5.04 11.00
CA ILE A 182 0.01 -4.19 11.97
C ILE A 182 -0.05 -4.87 13.32
N LYS A 183 1.10 -5.21 13.89
CA LYS A 183 1.18 -5.77 15.24
C LYS A 183 1.99 -4.88 16.15
N ASN A 184 1.31 -4.41 17.20
CA ASN A 184 1.95 -3.84 18.37
C ASN A 184 2.11 -4.95 19.42
N THR A 185 3.27 -5.01 20.08
CA THR A 185 3.54 -5.97 21.17
C THR A 185 2.91 -5.55 22.50
N SER A 186 2.19 -4.42 22.53
CA SER A 186 1.54 -3.88 23.73
C SER A 186 0.19 -4.56 24.03
N ILE A 187 0.00 -4.99 25.27
CA ILE A 187 -1.23 -5.62 25.81
C ILE A 187 -2.39 -4.62 26.03
N SER A 188 -2.18 -3.33 25.74
CA SER A 188 -3.13 -2.25 26.04
C SER A 188 -3.18 -1.22 24.89
N ALA A 189 -3.51 -1.68 23.67
CA ALA A 189 -3.68 -0.78 22.54
C ALA A 189 -4.84 0.20 22.82
N VAL A 190 -4.52 1.48 22.96
CA VAL A 190 -5.52 2.56 22.98
C VAL A 190 -5.77 2.96 21.53
N ALA A 191 -6.98 2.72 21.02
CA ALA A 191 -7.39 3.25 19.73
C ALA A 191 -7.48 4.78 19.82
N ASN A 192 -6.74 5.48 18.96
CA ASN A 192 -6.86 6.93 18.84
C ASN A 192 -8.20 7.24 18.13
N GLY A 193 -9.03 8.06 18.77
CA GLY A 193 -10.33 8.51 18.26
C GLY A 193 -10.37 10.01 18.05
#